data_AF-A0A7V9V5E1-F1
#
_entry.id   AF-A0A7V9V5E1-F1
#
_cell.length_a   1.000
_cell.length_b   1.000
_cell.length_c   1.000
_cell.angle_alpha   90.00
_cell.angle_beta   90.00
_cell.angle_gamma   90.00
#
_symmetry.space_group_name_H-M   'P 1'
#
loop_
_entity.id
_entity.type
_entity.pdbx_description
1 polymer ?
#
loop_
_entity_poly.entity_id
_entity_poly.type
_entity_poly.pdbx_seq_one_letter_code
_entity_poly.pdbx_strand_id
1 'polypeptide(L)'
;AQVDANLPIYFGGTPARLHDEILGINRITASLFTIFGIAAVVLAAVGLYGVMSFSVNQRTQEFGIRMALGADARRILAMVMKQGAWQLSIGLTIGVGLAALLLGVIGAAALKNFLFNVNTLDPLIYGAVAALLTLVAAASSYVPARRATRVNPITALRAE
;
A
#
# COMPACT_ATOMS: atom_id res chain seq x y z
N ALA A 1 -22.35 51.35 -7.13
CA ALA A 1 -23.23 50.36 -7.78
C ALA A 1 -24.42 50.14 -6.85
N GLN A 2 -25.60 50.63 -7.23
CA GLN A 2 -26.83 50.45 -6.43
C GLN A 2 -27.32 49.01 -6.63
N VAL A 3 -27.57 48.32 -5.53
CA VAL A 3 -28.11 46.96 -5.50
C VAL A 3 -29.59 47.04 -5.85
N ASP A 4 -29.99 46.40 -6.95
CA ASP A 4 -31.35 46.39 -7.50
C ASP A 4 -32.28 45.55 -6.61
N ALA A 5 -33.36 46.16 -6.13
CA ALA A 5 -34.30 45.59 -5.16
C ALA A 5 -35.30 44.59 -5.78
N ASN A 6 -35.32 44.45 -7.11
CA ASN A 6 -36.20 43.54 -7.83
C ASN A 6 -35.53 42.22 -8.26
N LEU A 7 -34.35 41.91 -7.73
CA LEU A 7 -33.73 40.60 -7.98
C LEU A 7 -34.50 39.51 -7.20
N PRO A 8 -35.13 38.53 -7.88
CA PRO A 8 -35.80 37.44 -7.18
C PRO A 8 -34.76 36.61 -6.43
N ILE A 9 -34.93 36.51 -5.11
CA ILE A 9 -34.05 35.73 -4.23
C ILE A 9 -34.30 34.24 -4.51
N TYR A 10 -33.68 33.71 -5.57
CA TYR A 10 -33.65 32.27 -5.85
C TYR A 10 -32.74 31.50 -4.88
N PHE A 11 -31.94 32.20 -4.06
CA PHE A 11 -31.08 31.61 -3.04
C PHE A 11 -31.67 31.83 -1.64
N GLY A 12 -32.75 31.11 -1.33
CA GLY A 12 -33.31 31.01 0.01
C GLY A 12 -32.53 30.07 0.96
N GLY A 13 -31.31 29.68 0.60
CA GLY A 13 -30.43 28.86 1.43
C GLY A 13 -29.37 29.71 2.12
N THR A 14 -29.27 29.61 3.45
CA THR A 14 -28.12 30.08 4.21
C THR A 14 -26.84 29.46 3.63
N PRO A 15 -25.72 30.21 3.47
CA PRO A 15 -24.46 29.67 2.94
C PRO A 15 -23.97 28.39 3.67
N ALA A 16 -24.37 28.22 4.93
CA ALA A 16 -24.11 27.03 5.74
C ALA A 16 -24.75 25.74 5.19
N ARG A 17 -25.95 25.79 4.58
CA ARG A 17 -26.64 24.59 4.08
C ARG A 17 -26.01 24.01 2.81
N LEU A 18 -25.47 24.87 1.93
CA LEU A 18 -24.71 24.43 0.76
C LEU A 18 -23.36 23.82 1.16
N HIS A 19 -22.81 24.24 2.30
CA HIS A 19 -21.56 23.68 2.84
C HIS A 19 -21.78 22.26 3.39
N ASP A 20 -22.87 22.03 4.15
CA ASP A 20 -23.18 20.72 4.73
C ASP A 20 -23.50 19.66 3.66
N GLU A 21 -24.18 20.04 2.57
CA GLU A 21 -24.55 19.12 1.49
C GLU A 21 -23.33 18.68 0.63
N ILE A 22 -22.40 19.60 0.35
CA ILE A 22 -21.14 19.29 -0.35
C ILE A 22 -20.19 18.48 0.55
N LEU A 23 -20.14 18.77 1.86
CA LEU A 23 -19.34 18.01 2.81
C LEU A 23 -19.86 16.58 3.02
N GLY A 24 -21.19 16.38 2.96
CA GLY A 24 -21.81 15.06 3.06
C GLY A 24 -21.29 14.07 2.00
N ILE A 25 -21.30 14.47 0.73
CA ILE A 25 -20.91 13.59 -0.39
C ILE A 25 -19.40 13.32 -0.42
N ASN A 26 -18.59 14.33 -0.10
CA ASN A 26 -17.14 14.19 0.02
C ASN A 26 -16.74 13.25 1.16
N ARG A 27 -17.45 13.32 2.30
CA ARG A 27 -17.16 12.48 3.47
C ARG A 27 -17.54 11.01 3.24
N ILE A 28 -18.65 10.74 2.55
CA ILE A 28 -19.04 9.39 2.14
C ILE A 28 -17.96 8.81 1.20
N THR A 29 -17.56 9.58 0.19
CA THR A 29 -16.56 9.17 -0.80
C THR A 29 -15.21 8.88 -0.13
N ALA A 30 -14.74 9.78 0.73
CA ALA A 30 -13.50 9.60 1.50
C ALA A 30 -13.55 8.34 2.40
N SER A 31 -14.70 8.08 3.03
CA SER A 31 -14.88 6.89 3.87
C SER A 31 -14.81 5.60 3.04
N LEU A 32 -15.43 5.57 1.85
CA LEU A 32 -15.34 4.43 0.92
C LEU A 32 -13.90 4.17 0.47
N PHE A 33 -13.17 5.22 0.04
CA PHE A 33 -11.77 5.09 -0.34
C PHE A 33 -10.89 4.63 0.83
N THR A 34 -11.20 5.07 2.05
CA THR A 34 -10.49 4.62 3.25
C THR A 34 -10.70 3.12 3.49
N ILE A 35 -11.94 2.63 3.38
CA ILE A 35 -12.25 1.20 3.51
C ILE A 35 -11.55 0.39 2.41
N PHE A 36 -11.60 0.83 1.16
CA PHE A 36 -10.88 0.17 0.07
C PHE A 36 -9.37 0.20 0.24
N GLY A 37 -8.81 1.31 0.73
CA GLY A 37 -7.40 1.41 1.06
C GLY A 37 -6.98 0.39 2.12
N ILE A 38 -7.75 0.27 3.20
CA ILE A 38 -7.52 -0.73 4.24
C ILE A 38 -7.61 -2.14 3.65
N ALA A 39 -8.65 -2.43 2.88
CA ALA A 39 -8.84 -3.74 2.24
C ALA A 39 -7.67 -4.09 1.31
N ALA A 40 -7.21 -3.13 0.50
CA ALA A 40 -6.06 -3.30 -0.38
C ALA A 40 -4.77 -3.59 0.39
N VAL A 41 -4.54 -2.89 1.50
CA VAL A 41 -3.38 -3.14 2.38
C VAL A 41 -3.44 -4.54 2.97
N VAL A 42 -4.61 -4.99 3.43
CA VAL A 42 -4.81 -6.35 3.95
C VAL A 42 -4.55 -7.40 2.86
N LEU A 43 -5.12 -7.22 1.67
CA LEU A 43 -4.90 -8.13 0.54
C LEU A 43 -3.43 -8.19 0.13
N ALA A 44 -2.74 -7.04 0.08
CA ALA A 44 -1.31 -6.99 -0.18
C ALA A 44 -0.50 -7.72 0.89
N ALA A 45 -0.84 -7.54 2.17
CA ALA A 45 -0.18 -8.21 3.29
C ALA A 45 -0.33 -9.74 3.20
N VAL A 46 -1.53 -10.22 2.90
CA VAL A 46 -1.83 -11.66 2.72
C VAL A 46 -1.09 -12.23 1.51
N GLY A 47 -1.12 -11.53 0.37
CA GLY A 47 -0.41 -11.96 -0.84
C GLY A 47 1.10 -12.05 -0.63
N LEU A 48 1.71 -11.03 -0.02
CA LEU A 48 3.14 -11.03 0.33
C LEU A 48 3.48 -12.16 1.28
N TYR A 49 2.67 -12.39 2.32
CA TYR A 49 2.86 -13.51 3.24
C TYR A 49 2.80 -14.85 2.52
N GLY A 50 1.81 -15.06 1.64
CA GLY A 50 1.64 -16.29 0.87
C GLY A 50 2.84 -16.59 -0.04
N VAL A 51 3.26 -15.60 -0.84
CA VAL A 51 4.42 -15.73 -1.74
C VAL A 51 5.70 -15.99 -0.94
N MET A 52 5.92 -15.27 0.15
CA MET A 52 7.09 -15.46 1.01
C MET A 52 7.09 -16.82 1.70
N SER A 53 5.96 -17.21 2.31
CA SER A 53 5.84 -18.49 2.99
C SER A 53 6.03 -19.66 2.03
N PHE A 54 5.53 -19.54 0.80
CA PHE A 54 5.73 -20.56 -0.24
C PHE A 54 7.20 -20.63 -0.66
N SER A 55 7.83 -19.48 -0.95
CA SER A 55 9.24 -19.42 -1.35
C SER A 55 10.19 -19.94 -0.27
N VAL A 56 9.89 -19.64 1.00
CA VAL A 56 10.63 -20.14 2.16
C VAL A 56 10.45 -21.65 2.30
N ASN A 57 9.21 -22.16 2.22
CA ASN A 57 8.93 -23.59 2.34
C ASN A 57 9.67 -24.41 1.27
N GLN A 58 9.74 -23.92 0.03
CA GLN A 58 10.44 -24.58 -1.05
C GLN A 58 11.97 -24.62 -0.85
N ARG A 59 12.52 -23.69 -0.06
CA ARG A 59 13.96 -23.60 0.23
C ARG A 59 14.35 -24.11 1.63
N THR A 60 13.40 -24.67 2.39
CA THR A 60 13.65 -25.11 3.78
C THR A 60 14.74 -26.18 3.86
N GLN A 61 14.81 -27.10 2.89
CA GLN A 61 15.86 -28.12 2.84
C GLN A 61 17.25 -27.51 2.62
N GLU A 62 17.39 -26.56 1.68
CA GLU A 62 18.65 -25.84 1.46
C GLU A 62 19.07 -25.05 2.71
N PHE A 63 18.10 -24.39 3.37
CA PHE A 63 18.33 -23.68 4.62
C PHE A 63 18.78 -24.62 5.74
N GLY A 64 18.18 -25.81 5.84
CA GLY A 64 18.54 -26.85 6.80
C GLY A 64 19.97 -27.38 6.59
N ILE A 65 20.35 -27.66 5.35
CA ILE A 65 21.71 -28.10 5.00
C ILE A 65 22.73 -26.99 5.33
N ARG A 66 22.44 -25.73 4.98
CA ARG A 66 23.32 -24.60 5.31
C ARG A 66 23.47 -24.41 6.81
N MET A 67 22.40 -24.52 7.60
CA MET A 67 22.48 -24.43 9.06
C MET A 67 23.26 -25.60 9.67
N ALA A 68 23.11 -26.82 9.14
CA ALA A 68 23.88 -27.98 9.58
C ALA A 68 25.39 -27.84 9.30
N LEU A 69 25.76 -27.12 8.23
CA LEU A 69 27.13 -26.74 7.91
C LEU A 69 27.64 -25.52 8.71
N GLY A 70 26.86 -25.02 9.68
CA GLY A 70 27.25 -23.92 10.57
C GLY A 70 26.86 -22.52 10.10
N ALA A 71 25.96 -22.38 9.11
CA ALA A 71 25.50 -21.07 8.67
C ALA A 71 24.64 -20.38 9.75
N ASP A 72 24.94 -19.10 10.01
CA ASP A 72 24.18 -18.25 10.94
C ASP A 72 22.73 -18.05 10.46
N ALA A 73 21.76 -18.33 11.35
CA ALA A 73 20.34 -18.09 11.14
C ALA A 73 20.04 -16.62 10.74
N ARG A 74 20.85 -15.66 11.18
CA ARG A 74 20.76 -14.25 10.76
C ARG A 74 21.03 -14.06 9.27
N ARG A 75 21.91 -14.86 8.68
CA ARG A 75 22.22 -14.81 7.23
C ARG A 75 21.01 -15.26 6.40
N ILE A 76 20.28 -16.28 6.87
CA ILE A 76 19.05 -16.77 6.24
C ILE A 76 17.94 -15.73 6.37
N LEU A 77 17.76 -15.17 7.57
CA LEU A 77 16.80 -14.08 7.79
C LEU A 77 17.08 -12.90 6.84
N ALA A 78 18.33 -12.44 6.74
CA ALA A 78 18.73 -11.34 5.87
C ALA A 78 18.48 -11.63 4.39
N MET A 79 18.70 -12.88 3.93
CA MET A 79 18.38 -13.26 2.54
C MET A 79 16.89 -13.15 2.25
N VAL A 80 16.03 -13.65 3.14
CA VAL A 80 14.56 -13.59 2.94
C VAL A 80 14.07 -12.13 2.99
N MET A 81 14.58 -11.34 3.94
CA MET A 81 14.28 -9.89 4.01
C MET A 81 14.70 -9.15 2.74
N LYS A 82 15.88 -9.45 2.19
CA LYS A 82 16.37 -8.84 0.96
C LYS A 82 15.50 -9.19 -0.25
N GLN A 83 15.02 -10.44 -0.32
CA GLN A 83 14.09 -10.87 -1.36
C GLN A 83 12.76 -10.09 -1.28
N GLY A 84 12.26 -9.85 -0.06
CA GLY A 84 11.08 -9.02 0.16
C GLY A 84 11.27 -7.56 -0.19
N ALA A 85 12.40 -6.98 0.21
CA ALA A 85 12.77 -5.62 -0.16
C ALA A 85 12.87 -5.46 -1.69
N TRP A 86 13.42 -6.46 -2.39
CA TRP A 86 13.50 -6.46 -3.86
C TRP A 86 12.11 -6.47 -4.51
N GLN A 87 11.23 -7.38 -4.11
CA GLN A 87 9.85 -7.44 -4.63
C GLN A 87 9.08 -6.16 -4.36
N LEU A 88 9.21 -5.60 -3.15
CA LEU A 88 8.61 -4.32 -2.80
C LEU A 88 9.16 -3.19 -3.67
N SER A 89 10.48 -3.10 -3.86
CA SER A 89 11.09 -2.03 -4.65
C SER A 89 10.62 -2.01 -6.11
N ILE A 90 10.45 -3.18 -6.73
CA ILE A 90 9.92 -3.31 -8.09
C ILE A 90 8.46 -2.84 -8.11
N GLY A 91 7.64 -3.32 -7.18
CA GLY A 91 6.24 -2.95 -7.08
C GLY A 91 6.04 -1.45 -6.87
N LEU A 92 6.84 -0.83 -5.99
CA LEU A 92 6.81 0.61 -5.73
C LEU A 92 7.21 1.42 -6.96
N THR A 93 8.27 1.03 -7.65
CA THR A 93 8.74 1.72 -8.86
C THR A 93 7.69 1.68 -9.96
N ILE A 94 7.10 0.49 -10.20
CA ILE A 94 6.03 0.32 -11.19
C ILE A 94 4.79 1.10 -10.78
N GLY A 95 4.37 1.01 -9.52
CA GLY A 95 3.18 1.68 -9.00
C GLY A 95 3.26 3.20 -9.11
N VAL A 96 4.38 3.80 -8.71
CA VAL A 96 4.61 5.25 -8.84
C VAL A 96 4.67 5.65 -10.31
N GLY A 97 5.36 4.89 -11.14
CA GLY A 97 5.44 5.16 -12.59
C GLY A 97 4.08 5.11 -13.28
N LEU A 98 3.26 4.11 -12.97
CA LEU A 98 1.88 3.99 -13.49
C LEU A 98 1.00 5.13 -12.98
N ALA A 99 1.10 5.50 -11.70
CA ALA A 99 0.33 6.60 -11.15
C ALA A 99 0.66 7.93 -11.86
N ALA A 100 1.95 8.22 -12.06
CA ALA A 100 2.40 9.41 -12.77
C ALA A 100 1.91 9.41 -14.24
N LEU A 101 1.97 8.27 -14.92
CA LEU A 101 1.51 8.13 -16.31
C LEU A 101 -0.01 8.34 -16.43
N LEU A 102 -0.80 7.70 -15.57
CA LEU A 102 -2.26 7.82 -15.57
C LEU A 102 -2.69 9.26 -15.27
N LEU A 103 -2.07 9.92 -14.30
CA LEU A 103 -2.36 11.31 -13.96
C LEU A 103 -1.94 12.28 -15.09
N GLY A 104 -0.81 12.02 -15.75
CA GLY A 104 -0.34 12.83 -16.87
C GLY A 104 -1.21 12.71 -18.12
N VAL A 105 -1.68 11.50 -18.45
CA VAL A 105 -2.42 11.22 -19.69
C VAL A 105 -3.94 11.41 -19.51
N ILE A 106 -4.51 10.89 -18.43
CA ILE A 106 -5.97 10.88 -18.20
C ILE A 106 -6.41 12.09 -17.39
N GLY A 107 -5.58 12.54 -16.44
CA GLY A 107 -5.88 13.68 -15.57
C GLY A 107 -5.96 15.01 -16.34
N ALA A 108 -5.20 15.18 -17.41
CA ALA A 108 -5.19 16.39 -18.23
C ALA A 108 -6.52 16.65 -18.96
N ALA A 109 -7.29 15.60 -19.28
CA ALA A 109 -8.53 15.70 -20.04
C ALA A 109 -9.79 15.66 -19.16
N ALA A 110 -9.85 14.78 -18.16
CA ALA A 110 -11.07 14.55 -17.37
C ALA A 110 -11.11 15.31 -16.03
N LEU A 111 -9.95 15.56 -15.42
CA LEU A 111 -9.85 16.10 -14.06
C LEU A 111 -9.71 17.63 -14.03
N LYS A 112 -9.44 18.29 -15.16
CA LYS A 112 -9.30 19.76 -15.26
C LYS A 112 -10.47 20.55 -14.63
N ASN A 113 -11.68 19.99 -14.66
CA ASN A 113 -12.88 20.61 -14.09
C ASN A 113 -13.14 20.24 -12.62
N PHE A 114 -12.49 19.20 -12.09
CA PHE A 114 -12.62 18.75 -10.70
C PHE A 114 -11.40 19.12 -9.82
N LEU A 115 -10.27 19.50 -10.41
CA LEU A 115 -8.97 19.74 -9.74
C LEU A 115 -8.63 21.22 -9.54
N PHE A 116 -9.61 22.06 -9.21
CA PHE A 116 -9.23 23.34 -8.61
C PHE A 116 -8.59 23.06 -7.24
N ASN A 117 -7.25 23.18 -7.19
CA ASN A 117 -6.41 23.26 -5.98
C ASN A 117 -5.95 21.94 -5.30
N VAL A 118 -5.84 20.81 -6.01
CA VAL A 118 -5.26 19.57 -5.43
C VAL A 118 -4.01 19.14 -6.22
N ASN A 119 -2.87 19.06 -5.52
CA ASN A 119 -1.61 18.62 -6.12
C ASN A 119 -1.64 17.09 -6.32
N THR A 120 -1.69 16.64 -7.57
CA THR A 120 -1.83 15.22 -7.93
C THR A 120 -0.61 14.37 -7.61
N LEU A 121 0.56 15.02 -7.48
CA LEU A 121 1.84 14.39 -7.16
C LEU A 121 2.40 14.97 -5.86
N ASP A 122 1.63 14.88 -4.77
CA ASP A 122 2.10 15.31 -3.46
C ASP A 122 3.18 14.34 -2.91
N PRO A 123 4.45 14.76 -2.79
CA PRO A 123 5.53 13.91 -2.29
C PRO A 123 5.25 13.34 -0.90
N LEU A 124 4.48 14.05 -0.07
CA LEU A 124 4.15 13.62 1.28
C LEU A 124 3.26 12.39 1.26
N ILE A 125 2.23 12.35 0.40
CA ILE A 125 1.31 11.21 0.28
C ILE A 125 2.05 9.99 -0.27
N TYR A 126 2.81 10.17 -1.36
CA TYR A 126 3.60 9.08 -1.93
C TYR A 126 4.65 8.54 -0.94
N GLY A 127 5.31 9.43 -0.20
CA GLY A 127 6.23 9.04 0.87
C GLY A 127 5.56 8.27 2.00
N ALA A 128 4.38 8.73 2.46
CA ALA A 128 3.62 8.05 3.51
C ALA A 128 3.13 6.66 3.07
N VAL A 129 2.63 6.52 1.84
CA VAL A 129 2.21 5.23 1.28
C VAL A 129 3.41 4.29 1.12
N ALA A 130 4.55 4.78 0.62
CA ALA A 130 5.77 3.98 0.51
C ALA A 130 6.24 3.47 1.88
N ALA A 131 6.25 4.33 2.90
CA ALA A 131 6.60 3.96 4.26
C ALA A 131 5.64 2.91 4.84
N LEU A 132 4.33 3.11 4.66
CA LEU A 132 3.30 2.17 5.12
C LEU A 132 3.45 0.79 4.45
N LEU A 133 3.59 0.75 3.12
CA LEU A 133 3.79 -0.51 2.40
C LEU A 133 5.10 -1.20 2.79
N THR A 134 6.17 -0.44 3.07
CA THR A 134 7.43 -0.98 3.56
C THR A 134 7.25 -1.66 4.92
N LEU A 135 6.53 -1.03 5.85
CA LEU A 135 6.21 -1.63 7.15
C LEU A 135 5.37 -2.90 7.00
N VAL A 136 4.37 -2.88 6.13
CA VAL A 136 3.51 -4.05 5.85
C VAL A 136 4.34 -5.19 5.28
N ALA A 137 5.18 -4.93 4.27
CA ALA A 137 6.02 -5.96 3.69
C ALA A 137 7.06 -6.52 4.67
N ALA A 138 7.67 -5.66 5.49
CA ALA A 138 8.58 -6.08 6.54
C ALA A 138 7.86 -6.99 7.55
N ALA A 139 6.67 -6.60 8.01
CA ALA A 139 5.87 -7.41 8.93
C ALA A 139 5.46 -8.76 8.30
N SER A 140 4.93 -8.74 7.07
CA SER A 140 4.48 -9.95 6.36
C SER A 140 5.63 -10.90 6.04
N SER A 141 6.83 -10.40 5.73
CA SER A 141 8.00 -11.24 5.44
C SER A 141 8.74 -11.71 6.69
N TYR A 142 8.66 -10.96 7.81
CA TYR A 142 9.37 -11.31 9.05
C TYR A 142 8.84 -12.60 9.68
N VAL A 143 7.52 -12.80 9.65
CA VAL A 143 6.88 -14.01 10.19
C VAL A 143 7.38 -15.30 9.51
N PRO A 144 7.31 -15.46 8.17
CA PRO A 144 7.81 -16.66 7.50
C PRO A 144 9.34 -16.79 7.61
N ALA A 145 10.09 -15.68 7.59
CA ALA A 145 11.55 -15.72 7.76
C ALA A 145 11.97 -16.20 9.17
N ARG A 146 11.25 -15.76 10.21
CA ARG A 146 11.44 -16.24 11.59
C ARG A 146 11.00 -17.70 11.73
N ARG A 147 9.94 -18.11 11.02
CA ARG A 147 9.51 -19.51 11.00
C ARG A 147 10.61 -20.40 10.39
N ALA A 148 11.23 -19.99 9.28
CA ALA A 148 12.33 -20.72 8.62
C ALA A 148 13.52 -21.00 9.54
N THR A 149 13.89 -20.00 10.37
CA THR A 149 15.03 -20.11 11.30
C THR A 149 14.71 -20.92 12.55
N ARG A 150 13.43 -21.17 12.85
CA ARG A 150 12.96 -21.98 13.98
C ARG A 150 12.66 -23.43 13.61
N VAL A 151 12.54 -23.76 12.31
CA VAL A 151 12.40 -25.15 11.87
C VAL A 151 13.71 -25.87 12.18
N ASN A 152 13.64 -26.84 13.07
CA ASN A 152 14.79 -27.60 13.54
C ASN A 152 15.36 -28.42 12.35
N PRO A 153 16.63 -28.26 11.97
CA PRO A 153 17.20 -28.95 10.81
C PRO A 153 17.08 -30.48 10.91
N ILE A 154 17.05 -31.02 12.13
CA ILE A 154 16.86 -32.46 12.39
C ILE A 154 15.45 -32.93 11.99
N THR A 155 14.41 -32.11 12.16
CA THR A 155 13.05 -32.46 11.70
C THR A 155 12.89 -32.38 10.17
N ALA A 156 13.66 -31.53 9.49
CA ALA A 156 13.64 -31.41 8.04
C ALA A 156 14.30 -32.61 7.32
N LEU A 157 15.24 -33.28 7.98
CA LEU A 157 15.91 -34.51 7.51
C LEU A 157 15.14 -35.79 7.84
N ARG A 158 14.13 -35.74 8.73
CA ARG A 158 13.37 -36.91 9.19
C ARG A 158 11.98 -37.03 8.55
N ALA A 159 11.67 -36.15 7.58
CA ALA A 159 10.42 -36.16 6.83
C ALA A 159 10.51 -36.99 5.53
N GLU A 160 11.50 -37.88 5.45
CA GLU A 160 11.57 -38.98 4.47
C GLU A 160 11.17 -40.29 5.13
#